data_AF-A0A9D4SRI4-F1
#
_entry.id   AF-A0A9D4SRI4-F1
#
_cell.length_a   1.000
_cell.length_b   1.000
_cell.length_c   1.000
_cell.angle_alpha   90.00
_cell.angle_beta   90.00
_cell.angle_gamma   90.00
#
_symmetry.space_group_name_H-M   'P 1'
#
loop_
_entity.id
_entity.type
_entity.pdbx_description
1 polymer ?
#
loop_
_entity_poly.entity_id
_entity_poly.type
_entity_poly.pdbx_seq_one_letter_code
_entity_poly.pdbx_strand_id
1 'polypeptide(L)'
;MQQVRKWQKQMRQKFDNKGGQVPVKHREASVAVRPSWKVLEEMDFPRLFKLSLPAVGEGHDVYRCGAVEFYDKAYNLVTCKNERPLQRINRIFHKVTTTDDPIIRQVGDAGSIMIMERGGCPWKDHLLTLEEELSIPGEVKMVLYQDQDGSSWRVQGVPVALGSFECRVHLPEKWRGLRDEELSRVSGIDGCVFVHSSGFIGGNKTKEGALEMATRTIKGNV
;
A
#
# COMPACT_ATOMS: atom_id res chain seq x y z
N MET A 1 -18.22 28.60 -63.98
CA MET A 1 -17.34 27.71 -63.19
C MET A 1 -16.21 28.42 -62.40
N GLN A 2 -15.67 29.57 -62.84
CA GLN A 2 -14.54 30.23 -62.14
C GLN A 2 -14.92 30.99 -60.85
N GLN A 3 -16.12 31.55 -60.75
CA GLN A 3 -16.57 32.29 -59.56
C GLN A 3 -16.81 31.39 -58.34
N VAL A 4 -17.34 30.18 -58.54
CA VAL A 4 -17.57 29.19 -57.46
C VAL A 4 -16.24 28.72 -56.84
N ARG A 5 -15.20 28.53 -57.68
CA ARG A 5 -13.85 28.18 -57.21
C ARG A 5 -13.18 29.30 -56.42
N LYS A 6 -13.39 30.56 -56.78
CA LYS A 6 -12.91 31.72 -56.00
C LYS A 6 -13.61 31.81 -54.65
N TRP A 7 -14.93 31.58 -54.61
CA TRP A 7 -15.71 31.61 -53.38
C TRP A 7 -15.33 30.46 -52.42
N GLN A 8 -15.11 29.25 -52.95
CA GLN A 8 -14.62 28.11 -52.17
C GLN A 8 -13.19 28.33 -51.63
N LYS A 9 -12.28 28.93 -52.42
CA LYS A 9 -10.93 29.30 -51.93
C LYS A 9 -10.98 30.35 -50.83
N GLN A 10 -11.88 31.34 -50.96
CA GLN A 10 -12.04 32.42 -49.98
C GLN A 10 -12.68 31.93 -48.67
N MET A 11 -13.62 30.97 -48.75
CA MET A 11 -14.18 30.28 -47.59
C MET A 11 -13.15 29.39 -46.90
N ARG A 12 -12.32 28.65 -47.66
CA ARG A 12 -11.25 27.81 -47.10
C ARG A 12 -10.16 28.62 -46.42
N GLN A 13 -9.76 29.76 -47.01
CA GLN A 13 -8.87 30.74 -46.35
C GLN A 13 -9.50 31.33 -45.08
N LYS A 14 -10.82 31.57 -45.03
CA LYS A 14 -11.49 32.04 -43.81
C LYS A 14 -11.57 30.98 -42.69
N PHE A 15 -11.61 29.69 -43.04
CA PHE A 15 -11.58 28.60 -42.08
C PHE A 15 -10.16 28.27 -41.60
N ASP A 16 -9.16 28.33 -42.48
CA ASP A 16 -7.74 28.10 -42.13
C ASP A 16 -7.13 29.29 -41.35
N ASN A 17 -7.55 30.52 -41.65
CA ASN A 17 -7.10 31.72 -40.90
C ASN A 17 -7.83 31.91 -39.56
N LYS A 18 -8.68 30.95 -39.20
CA LYS A 18 -9.23 30.77 -37.84
C LYS A 18 -8.36 29.80 -37.02
N GLY A 19 -7.08 29.66 -37.37
CA GLY A 19 -6.01 29.21 -36.47
C GLY A 19 -5.74 30.21 -35.35
N GLY A 20 -6.80 30.75 -34.73
CA GLY A 20 -6.66 31.39 -33.43
C GLY A 20 -6.04 30.34 -32.53
N GLN A 21 -4.88 30.67 -31.95
CA GLN A 21 -4.24 29.87 -30.92
C GLN A 21 -5.35 29.32 -30.03
N VAL A 22 -5.49 27.98 -30.00
CA VAL A 22 -6.38 27.34 -29.04
C VAL A 22 -5.99 27.95 -27.70
N PRO A 23 -6.87 28.73 -27.03
CA PRO A 23 -6.46 29.40 -25.82
C PRO A 23 -5.98 28.31 -24.90
N VAL A 24 -4.68 28.35 -24.58
CA VAL A 24 -4.07 27.43 -23.63
C VAL A 24 -4.84 27.68 -22.36
N LYS A 25 -5.82 26.81 -22.08
CA LYS A 25 -6.63 26.93 -20.88
C LYS A 25 -5.62 26.85 -19.74
N HIS A 26 -5.39 27.99 -19.09
CA HIS A 26 -4.56 28.06 -17.90
C HIS A 26 -5.28 27.20 -16.87
N ARG A 27 -4.86 25.93 -16.77
CA ARG A 27 -5.42 24.99 -15.81
C ARG A 27 -4.79 25.35 -14.49
N GLU A 28 -5.49 26.16 -13.72
CA GLU A 28 -5.12 26.35 -12.33
C GLU A 28 -5.23 25.01 -11.60
N ALA A 29 -4.28 24.77 -10.69
CA ALA A 29 -4.32 23.57 -9.88
C ALA A 29 -5.64 23.55 -9.10
N SER A 30 -6.30 22.39 -9.06
CA SER A 30 -7.52 22.20 -8.25
C SER A 30 -7.25 22.34 -6.74
N VAL A 31 -5.98 22.37 -6.34
CA VAL A 31 -5.50 22.52 -4.97
C VAL A 31 -4.69 23.81 -4.87
N ALA A 32 -4.92 24.58 -3.81
CA ALA A 32 -4.18 25.80 -3.54
C ALA A 32 -2.72 25.48 -3.16
N VAL A 33 -1.79 25.83 -4.03
CA VAL A 33 -0.35 25.64 -3.81
C VAL A 33 0.13 26.62 -2.74
N ARG A 34 0.65 26.09 -1.62
CA ARG A 34 1.15 26.91 -0.50
C ARG A 34 2.64 27.18 -0.64
N PRO A 35 3.15 28.36 -0.22
CA PRO A 35 4.59 28.66 -0.25
C PRO A 35 5.47 27.72 0.60
N SER A 36 4.87 27.02 1.56
CA SER A 36 5.56 26.04 2.41
C SER A 36 5.82 24.70 1.72
N TRP A 37 5.26 24.46 0.53
CA TRP A 37 5.42 23.20 -0.18
C TRP A 37 6.74 23.20 -0.95
N LYS A 38 7.56 22.17 -0.72
CA LYS A 38 8.80 21.94 -1.46
C LYS A 38 8.51 21.00 -2.63
N VAL A 39 8.87 21.40 -3.84
CA VAL A 39 8.80 20.53 -5.02
C VAL A 39 9.87 19.44 -4.85
N LEU A 40 9.45 18.18 -4.89
CA LEU A 40 10.36 17.03 -4.83
C LEU A 40 10.77 16.59 -6.23
N GLU A 41 9.79 16.41 -7.12
CA GLU A 41 10.03 15.96 -8.48
C GLU A 41 8.98 16.53 -9.43
N GLU A 42 9.40 16.80 -10.67
CA GLU A 42 8.50 17.12 -11.78
C GLU A 42 8.55 16.01 -12.84
N MET A 43 7.38 15.51 -13.23
CA MET A 43 7.25 14.46 -14.23
C MET A 43 6.31 14.92 -15.34
N ASP A 44 6.79 14.87 -16.58
CA ASP A 44 5.99 15.16 -17.76
C ASP A 44 5.35 13.89 -18.36
N PHE A 45 4.29 14.07 -19.14
CA PHE A 45 3.60 12.95 -19.77
C PHE A 45 4.51 12.09 -20.68
N PRO A 46 5.39 12.66 -21.53
CA PRO A 46 6.32 11.86 -22.33
C PRO A 46 7.24 10.93 -21.51
N ARG A 47 7.65 11.32 -20.30
CA ARG A 47 8.42 10.44 -19.40
C ARG A 47 7.58 9.30 -18.86
N LEU A 48 6.34 9.58 -18.43
CA LEU A 48 5.41 8.55 -17.94
C LEU A 48 5.08 7.50 -19.00
N PHE A 49 4.88 7.89 -20.26
CA PHE A 49 4.58 6.96 -21.36
C PHE A 49 5.70 5.96 -21.67
N LYS A 50 6.94 6.26 -21.26
CA LYS A 50 8.09 5.37 -21.46
C LYS A 50 8.27 4.36 -20.32
N LEU A 51 7.55 4.51 -19.21
CA LEU A 51 7.64 3.58 -18.09
C LEU A 51 7.00 2.25 -18.47
N SER A 52 7.69 1.16 -18.14
CA SER A 52 7.22 -0.20 -18.37
C SER A 52 7.64 -1.08 -17.21
N LEU A 53 6.71 -1.87 -16.68
CA LEU A 53 6.94 -2.83 -15.60
C LEU A 53 6.42 -4.20 -16.04
N PRO A 54 7.22 -4.99 -16.77
CA PRO A 54 6.75 -6.22 -17.43
C PRO A 54 6.58 -7.43 -16.49
N ALA A 55 7.14 -7.39 -15.27
CA ALA A 55 7.21 -8.53 -14.35
C ALA A 55 6.21 -8.46 -13.19
N VAL A 56 4.99 -7.97 -13.44
CA VAL A 56 3.94 -7.93 -12.41
C VAL A 56 3.22 -9.28 -12.37
N GLY A 57 3.26 -9.97 -11.22
CA GLY A 57 2.56 -11.24 -11.01
C GLY A 57 1.05 -11.08 -10.83
N GLU A 58 0.33 -12.20 -10.75
CA GLU A 58 -1.11 -12.18 -10.45
C GLU A 58 -1.36 -11.75 -9.00
N GLY A 59 -2.39 -10.93 -8.79
CA GLY A 59 -2.84 -10.56 -7.46
C GLY A 59 -3.39 -11.77 -6.71
N HIS A 60 -3.09 -11.87 -5.42
CA HIS A 60 -3.63 -12.89 -4.53
C HIS A 60 -4.67 -12.28 -3.59
N ASP A 61 -5.74 -13.03 -3.32
CA ASP A 61 -6.80 -12.58 -2.44
C ASP A 61 -6.36 -12.63 -0.97
N VAL A 62 -6.25 -11.45 -0.33
CA VAL A 62 -5.95 -11.33 1.10
C VAL A 62 -7.23 -11.30 1.94
N TYR A 63 -8.27 -10.62 1.44
CA TYR A 63 -9.54 -10.46 2.16
C TYR A 63 -10.70 -10.28 1.19
N ARG A 64 -11.87 -10.89 1.49
CA ARG A 64 -13.10 -10.76 0.69
C ARG A 64 -14.23 -10.24 1.57
N CYS A 65 -14.84 -9.13 1.20
CA CYS A 65 -15.90 -8.48 1.98
C CYS A 65 -17.02 -7.92 1.10
N GLY A 66 -18.19 -7.73 1.71
CA GLY A 66 -19.38 -7.18 1.05
C GLY A 66 -20.30 -8.25 0.46
N ALA A 67 -21.39 -7.78 -0.16
CA ALA A 67 -22.36 -8.60 -0.86
C ALA A 67 -22.69 -7.97 -2.21
N VAL A 68 -22.85 -8.79 -3.24
CA VAL A 68 -23.15 -8.36 -4.61
C VAL A 68 -24.46 -9.03 -5.03
N GLU A 69 -25.38 -8.22 -5.56
CA GLU A 69 -26.64 -8.72 -6.12
C GLU A 69 -26.42 -9.37 -7.49
N PHE A 70 -27.29 -10.31 -7.86
CA PHE A 70 -27.25 -10.90 -9.19
C PHE A 70 -27.63 -9.88 -10.26
N TYR A 71 -26.91 -9.95 -11.38
CA TYR A 71 -27.23 -9.15 -12.56
C TYR A 71 -28.47 -9.70 -13.28
N ASP A 72 -29.43 -8.82 -13.57
CA ASP A 72 -30.59 -9.14 -14.40
C ASP A 72 -30.21 -9.15 -15.89
N LYS A 73 -30.13 -10.35 -16.46
CA LYS A 73 -29.76 -10.57 -17.86
C LYS A 73 -30.78 -9.99 -18.85
N ALA A 74 -32.00 -9.65 -18.44
CA ALA A 74 -32.97 -9.00 -19.32
C ALA A 74 -32.47 -7.65 -19.85
N TYR A 75 -31.57 -6.97 -19.12
CA TYR A 75 -30.96 -5.71 -19.56
C TYR A 75 -30.02 -5.87 -20.77
N ASN A 76 -29.55 -7.08 -21.09
CA ASN A 76 -28.74 -7.33 -22.28
C ASN A 76 -29.52 -7.13 -23.59
N LEU A 77 -30.86 -7.12 -23.53
CA LEU A 77 -31.74 -6.99 -24.69
C LEU A 77 -32.23 -5.56 -24.92
N VAL A 78 -31.79 -4.60 -24.09
CA VAL A 78 -32.15 -3.19 -24.25
C VAL A 78 -31.46 -2.63 -25.49
N THR A 79 -32.23 -1.98 -26.37
CA THR A 79 -31.72 -1.36 -27.60
C THR A 79 -32.31 0.04 -27.74
N CYS A 80 -31.79 0.85 -28.66
CA CYS A 80 -32.36 2.17 -28.96
C CYS A 80 -33.82 2.11 -29.47
N LYS A 81 -34.34 0.92 -29.84
CA LYS A 81 -35.74 0.71 -30.25
C LYS A 81 -36.63 0.22 -29.11
N ASN A 82 -36.05 -0.36 -28.06
CA ASN A 82 -36.74 -0.87 -26.88
C ASN A 82 -36.00 -0.35 -25.65
N GLU A 83 -36.09 0.96 -25.45
CA GLU A 83 -35.45 1.65 -24.35
C GLU A 83 -36.19 1.40 -23.04
N ARG A 84 -35.46 1.45 -21.92
CA ARG A 84 -36.02 1.39 -20.58
C ARG A 84 -35.69 2.70 -19.84
N PRO A 85 -36.68 3.38 -19.24
CA PRO A 85 -36.43 4.62 -18.51
C PRO A 85 -35.62 4.35 -17.23
N LEU A 86 -34.62 5.20 -16.97
CA LEU A 86 -33.77 5.08 -15.79
C LEU A 86 -34.57 5.42 -14.52
N GLN A 87 -34.58 4.51 -13.56
CA GLN A 87 -35.24 4.71 -12.27
C GLN A 87 -34.29 5.34 -11.25
N ARG A 88 -34.83 6.24 -10.43
CA ARG A 88 -34.10 6.79 -9.29
C ARG A 88 -34.11 5.77 -8.15
N ILE A 89 -32.98 5.11 -7.94
CA ILE A 89 -32.79 4.16 -6.83
C ILE A 89 -31.96 4.85 -5.75
N ASN A 90 -32.51 4.95 -4.54
CA ASN A 90 -31.78 5.51 -3.41
C ASN A 90 -30.94 4.42 -2.74
N ARG A 91 -29.65 4.38 -3.05
CA ARG A 91 -28.66 3.50 -2.39
C ARG A 91 -27.58 4.34 -1.74
N ILE A 92 -27.04 3.82 -0.65
CA ILE A 92 -25.90 4.41 0.03
C ILE A 92 -24.64 3.97 -0.71
N PHE A 93 -23.89 4.94 -1.24
CA PHE A 93 -22.58 4.69 -1.87
C PHE A 93 -21.47 5.18 -0.95
N HIS A 94 -20.60 4.27 -0.54
CA HIS A 94 -19.44 4.58 0.29
C HIS A 94 -18.26 4.96 -0.62
N LYS A 95 -17.72 6.18 -0.44
CA LYS A 95 -16.51 6.67 -1.13
C LYS A 95 -15.39 6.87 -0.11
N VAL A 96 -15.00 5.76 0.52
CA VAL A 96 -14.01 5.76 1.59
C VAL A 96 -12.61 5.89 0.99
N THR A 97 -11.76 6.72 1.60
CA THR A 97 -10.36 6.86 1.18
C THR A 97 -9.52 5.72 1.74
N THR A 98 -8.33 5.46 1.17
CA THR A 98 -7.41 4.42 1.68
C THR A 98 -7.11 4.60 3.17
N THR A 99 -6.94 5.85 3.61
CA THR A 99 -6.66 6.15 5.01
C THR A 99 -7.86 5.87 5.90
N ASP A 100 -9.10 6.07 5.45
CA ASP A 100 -10.31 5.88 6.27
C ASP A 100 -10.82 4.44 6.27
N ASP A 101 -10.25 3.56 5.45
CA ASP A 101 -10.64 2.15 5.39
C ASP A 101 -10.03 1.35 6.57
N PRO A 102 -10.85 0.76 7.45
CA PRO A 102 -10.37 0.04 8.63
C PRO A 102 -9.68 -1.28 8.28
N ILE A 103 -10.07 -1.94 7.18
CA ILE A 103 -9.46 -3.20 6.74
C ILE A 103 -8.08 -2.91 6.16
N ILE A 104 -7.94 -1.86 5.36
CA ILE A 104 -6.64 -1.45 4.85
C ILE A 104 -5.69 -1.07 5.99
N ARG A 105 -6.16 -0.36 7.04
CA ARG A 105 -5.34 -0.10 8.23
C ARG A 105 -4.87 -1.39 8.90
N GLN A 106 -5.78 -2.33 9.12
CA GLN A 106 -5.46 -3.60 9.76
C GLN A 106 -4.46 -4.43 8.93
N VAL A 107 -4.59 -4.44 7.61
CA VAL A 107 -3.67 -5.15 6.69
C VAL A 107 -2.35 -4.41 6.58
N GLY A 108 -2.34 -3.07 6.53
CA GLY A 108 -1.14 -2.25 6.53
C GLY A 108 -0.28 -2.47 7.79
N ASP A 109 -0.93 -2.60 8.95
CA ASP A 109 -0.25 -2.96 10.20
C ASP A 109 0.40 -4.36 10.13
N ALA A 110 -0.22 -5.32 9.44
CA ALA A 110 0.39 -6.62 9.19
C ALA A 110 1.54 -6.56 8.17
N GLY A 111 1.48 -5.60 7.23
CA GLY A 111 2.52 -5.33 6.24
C GLY A 111 3.81 -4.73 6.82
N SER A 112 3.81 -4.27 8.08
CA SER A 112 5.00 -3.79 8.78
C SER A 112 5.96 -4.91 9.24
N ILE A 113 5.71 -6.16 8.85
CA ILE A 113 6.48 -7.34 9.26
C ILE A 113 7.25 -7.90 8.06
N MET A 114 8.58 -7.89 8.11
CA MET A 114 9.44 -8.54 7.12
C MET A 114 9.78 -9.97 7.57
N ILE A 115 9.58 -10.97 6.69
CA ILE A 115 9.89 -12.37 6.99
C ILE A 115 11.06 -12.84 6.11
N MET A 116 12.13 -13.32 6.73
CA MET A 116 13.29 -13.92 6.06
C MET A 116 13.27 -15.43 6.25
N GLU A 117 12.79 -16.15 5.23
CA GLU A 117 12.59 -17.61 5.31
C GLU A 117 13.91 -18.39 5.42
N ARG A 118 15.01 -17.87 4.88
CA ARG A 118 16.31 -18.55 4.85
C ARG A 118 17.28 -18.15 5.97
N GLY A 119 16.85 -17.27 6.89
CA GLY A 119 17.58 -16.91 8.11
C GLY A 119 18.99 -16.32 7.93
N GLY A 120 19.60 -15.89 9.02
CA GLY A 120 21.07 -15.78 9.15
C GLY A 120 21.83 -14.66 8.41
N CYS A 121 21.19 -13.70 7.74
CA CYS A 121 21.91 -12.61 7.04
C CYS A 121 21.89 -11.26 7.81
N PRO A 122 22.94 -10.42 7.71
CA PRO A 122 22.95 -9.08 8.28
C PRO A 122 22.02 -8.14 7.50
N TRP A 123 20.78 -8.03 7.97
CA TRP A 123 19.71 -7.29 7.30
C TRP A 123 19.60 -5.82 7.69
N LYS A 124 20.09 -5.41 8.87
CA LYS A 124 19.82 -4.09 9.46
C LYS A 124 20.31 -2.93 8.59
N ASP A 125 21.54 -3.03 8.12
CA ASP A 125 22.19 -2.02 7.27
C ASP A 125 21.48 -1.91 5.92
N HIS A 126 21.35 -3.05 5.23
CA HIS A 126 20.65 -3.15 3.94
C HIS A 126 19.21 -2.65 4.00
N LEU A 127 18.47 -2.96 5.08
CA LEU A 127 17.09 -2.51 5.25
C LEU A 127 17.02 -0.98 5.32
N LEU A 128 17.89 -0.35 6.10
CA LEU A 128 17.89 1.12 6.24
C LEU A 128 18.32 1.82 4.94
N THR A 129 19.30 1.27 4.22
CA THR A 129 19.70 1.76 2.90
C THR A 129 18.54 1.66 1.90
N LEU A 130 17.86 0.50 1.84
CA LEU A 130 16.72 0.30 0.93
C LEU A 130 15.54 1.22 1.28
N GLU A 131 15.28 1.45 2.56
CA GLU A 131 14.22 2.38 2.98
C GLU A 131 14.52 3.83 2.56
N GLU A 132 15.79 4.24 2.57
CA GLU A 132 16.21 5.55 2.07
C GLU A 132 16.09 5.62 0.54
N GLU A 133 16.59 4.62 -0.19
CA GLU A 133 16.52 4.54 -1.65
C GLU A 133 15.08 4.53 -2.18
N LEU A 134 14.20 3.78 -1.53
CA LEU A 134 12.80 3.64 -1.91
C LEU A 134 11.90 4.73 -1.29
N SER A 135 12.47 5.64 -0.48
CA SER A 135 11.73 6.69 0.23
C SER A 135 10.56 6.18 1.09
N ILE A 136 10.77 5.03 1.76
CA ILE A 136 9.83 4.37 2.68
C ILE A 136 10.40 4.21 4.11
N PRO A 137 10.96 5.27 4.73
CA PRO A 137 11.55 5.17 6.05
C PRO A 137 10.49 4.79 7.09
N GLY A 138 10.77 3.77 7.90
CA GLY A 138 9.91 3.45 9.04
C GLY A 138 8.78 2.46 8.79
N GLU A 139 8.60 1.96 7.56
CA GLU A 139 7.48 1.06 7.25
C GLU A 139 7.65 -0.33 7.88
N VAL A 140 8.87 -0.88 7.87
CA VAL A 140 9.15 -2.17 8.52
C VAL A 140 9.39 -1.95 10.00
N LYS A 141 8.50 -2.47 10.85
CA LYS A 141 8.59 -2.34 12.31
C LYS A 141 9.25 -3.55 12.95
N MET A 142 9.02 -4.74 12.39
CA MET A 142 9.55 -6.01 12.90
C MET A 142 10.09 -6.91 11.79
N VAL A 143 11.07 -7.74 12.16
CA VAL A 143 11.68 -8.72 11.29
C VAL A 143 11.62 -10.10 11.94
N LEU A 144 11.20 -11.09 11.16
CA LEU A 144 11.17 -12.49 11.53
C LEU A 144 12.22 -13.25 10.73
N TYR A 145 12.98 -14.11 11.41
CA TYR A 145 13.96 -14.97 10.77
C TYR A 145 14.18 -16.24 11.56
N GLN A 146 14.57 -17.30 10.87
CA GLN A 146 15.03 -18.52 11.55
C GLN A 146 16.40 -18.30 12.17
N ASP A 147 16.59 -18.88 13.35
CA ASP A 147 17.90 -18.98 13.97
C ASP A 147 18.87 -19.79 13.10
N GLN A 148 20.19 -19.66 13.33
CA GLN A 148 21.21 -20.32 12.52
C GLN A 148 21.05 -21.85 12.48
N ASP A 149 20.55 -22.43 13.56
CA ASP A 149 20.32 -23.87 13.69
C ASP A 149 18.95 -24.32 13.13
N GLY A 150 18.13 -23.40 12.62
CA GLY A 150 16.76 -23.67 12.14
C GLY A 150 15.78 -24.14 13.22
N SER A 151 16.20 -24.19 14.48
CA SER A 151 15.46 -24.76 15.60
C SER A 151 14.35 -23.86 16.14
N SER A 152 14.46 -22.55 15.90
CA SER A 152 13.51 -21.55 16.38
C SER A 152 13.45 -20.33 15.48
N TRP A 153 12.35 -19.61 15.56
CA TRP A 153 12.11 -18.35 14.91
C TRP A 153 12.36 -17.20 15.86
N ARG A 154 13.06 -16.18 15.38
CA ARG A 154 13.33 -14.93 16.07
C ARG A 154 12.36 -13.86 15.59
N VAL A 155 11.88 -13.06 16.53
CA VAL A 155 11.10 -11.84 16.28
C VAL A 155 11.91 -10.69 16.83
N GLN A 156 12.35 -9.77 15.97
CA GLN A 156 13.20 -8.64 16.36
C GLN A 156 12.60 -7.31 15.90
N GLY A 157 12.61 -6.31 16.77
CA GLY A 157 12.24 -4.94 16.43
C GLY A 157 13.31 -4.29 15.55
N VAL A 158 12.89 -3.57 14.51
CA VAL A 158 13.81 -2.80 13.66
C VAL A 158 14.34 -1.61 14.45
N PRO A 159 15.67 -1.37 14.50
CA PRO A 159 16.22 -0.20 15.18
C PRO A 159 15.81 1.10 14.48
N VAL A 160 15.68 2.19 15.24
CA VAL A 160 15.38 3.52 14.66
C VAL A 160 16.52 4.04 13.78
N ALA A 161 17.76 3.64 14.08
CA ALA A 161 18.97 3.97 13.32
C ALA A 161 20.04 2.89 13.51
N LEU A 162 21.00 2.81 12.58
CA LEU A 162 22.18 1.94 12.71
C LEU A 162 22.92 2.22 14.02
N GLY A 163 23.17 1.17 14.80
CA GLY A 163 23.85 1.27 16.10
C GLY A 163 22.99 1.78 17.26
N SER A 164 21.71 2.14 17.03
CA SER A 164 20.79 2.50 18.11
C SER A 164 20.30 1.24 18.84
N PHE A 165 20.17 1.36 20.17
CA PHE A 165 19.51 0.36 21.02
C PHE A 165 17.99 0.52 21.05
N GLU A 166 17.48 1.63 20.50
CA GLU A 166 16.06 1.92 20.44
C GLU A 166 15.43 1.28 19.19
N CYS A 167 14.41 0.45 19.40
CA CYS A 167 13.62 -0.15 18.34
C CYS A 167 12.36 0.67 18.06
N ARG A 168 11.92 0.67 16.79
CA ARG A 168 10.65 1.29 16.35
C ARG A 168 9.46 0.75 17.13
N VAL A 169 9.49 -0.55 17.45
CA VAL A 169 8.50 -1.24 18.27
C VAL A 169 9.22 -2.25 19.16
N HIS A 170 8.79 -2.34 20.42
CA HIS A 170 9.28 -3.30 21.41
C HIS A 170 8.20 -4.32 21.74
N LEU A 171 8.62 -5.55 22.04
CA LEU A 171 7.73 -6.58 22.56
C LEU A 171 7.06 -6.11 23.87
N PRO A 172 5.81 -6.58 24.13
CA PRO A 172 4.99 -6.16 25.26
C PRO A 172 5.71 -6.30 26.60
N GLU A 173 5.54 -5.31 27.48
CA GLU A 173 6.16 -5.31 28.81
C GLU A 173 5.83 -6.55 29.63
N LYS A 174 4.58 -7.05 29.52
CA LYS A 174 4.13 -8.28 30.18
C LYS A 174 4.93 -9.51 29.78
N TRP A 175 5.60 -9.50 28.63
CA TRP A 175 6.39 -10.64 28.13
C TRP A 175 7.87 -10.51 28.46
N ARG A 176 8.35 -9.30 28.75
CA ARG A 176 9.78 -9.00 28.89
C ARG A 176 10.42 -9.79 30.02
N GLY A 177 11.49 -10.51 29.71
CA GLY A 177 12.21 -11.35 30.66
C GLY A 177 11.58 -12.73 30.90
N LEU A 178 10.41 -13.01 30.34
CA LEU A 178 9.77 -14.33 30.45
C LEU A 178 10.34 -15.33 29.43
N ARG A 179 10.24 -16.61 29.78
CA ARG A 179 10.73 -17.74 28.98
C ARG A 179 9.75 -18.91 28.96
N ASP A 180 9.89 -19.74 27.93
CA ASP A 180 9.26 -21.06 27.79
C ASP A 180 7.75 -21.09 28.14
N GLU A 181 7.34 -21.98 29.03
CA GLU A 181 5.94 -22.21 29.41
C GLU A 181 5.30 -20.99 30.08
N GLU A 182 6.05 -20.24 30.88
CA GLU A 182 5.55 -19.04 31.53
C GLU A 182 5.19 -17.97 30.51
N LEU A 183 6.07 -17.73 29.53
CA LEU A 183 5.82 -16.82 28.42
C LEU A 183 4.65 -17.32 27.56
N SER A 184 4.57 -18.63 27.30
CA SER A 184 3.48 -19.20 26.51
C SER A 184 2.12 -19.01 27.21
N ARG A 185 2.07 -19.18 28.53
CA ARG A 185 0.89 -18.95 29.36
C ARG A 185 0.47 -17.48 29.42
N VAL A 186 1.43 -16.57 29.62
CA VAL A 186 1.14 -15.11 29.72
C VAL A 186 0.78 -14.52 28.36
N SER A 187 1.45 -14.95 27.30
CA SER A 187 1.16 -14.49 25.94
C SER A 187 -0.07 -15.16 25.35
N GLY A 188 -0.46 -16.37 25.82
CA GLY A 188 -1.48 -17.18 25.17
C GLY A 188 -1.06 -17.61 23.75
N ILE A 189 0.25 -17.76 23.52
CA ILE A 189 0.86 -18.21 22.27
C ILE A 189 1.73 -19.41 22.61
N ASP A 190 1.43 -20.56 22.02
CA ASP A 190 2.18 -21.79 22.28
C ASP A 190 3.59 -21.73 21.66
N GLY A 191 4.51 -22.48 22.27
CA GLY A 191 5.87 -22.65 21.74
C GLY A 191 6.77 -21.43 21.90
N CYS A 192 6.44 -20.48 22.77
CA CYS A 192 7.32 -19.36 23.06
C CYS A 192 8.63 -19.85 23.68
N VAL A 193 9.76 -19.25 23.29
CA VAL A 193 11.11 -19.60 23.79
C VAL A 193 11.57 -18.56 24.79
N PHE A 194 11.62 -17.28 24.40
CA PHE A 194 11.97 -16.19 25.31
C PHE A 194 11.57 -14.82 24.75
N VAL A 195 11.53 -13.82 25.63
CA VAL A 195 11.60 -12.39 25.27
C VAL A 195 12.67 -11.70 26.12
N HIS A 196 13.53 -10.90 25.49
CA HIS A 196 14.56 -10.14 26.20
C HIS A 196 13.95 -9.11 27.17
N SER A 197 14.66 -8.76 28.24
CA SER A 197 14.17 -7.81 29.26
C SER A 197 13.84 -6.42 28.71
N SER A 198 14.57 -5.95 27.69
CA SER A 198 14.22 -4.70 27.00
C SER A 198 13.16 -4.87 25.89
N GLY A 199 12.77 -6.10 25.56
CA GLY A 199 11.73 -6.38 24.56
C GLY A 199 12.17 -6.19 23.11
N PHE A 200 13.45 -5.94 22.82
CA PHE A 200 13.93 -5.75 21.44
C PHE A 200 13.90 -7.03 20.59
N ILE A 201 13.97 -8.20 21.24
CA ILE A 201 14.00 -9.51 20.58
C ILE A 201 13.25 -10.55 21.41
N GLY A 202 12.62 -11.49 20.72
CA GLY A 202 12.05 -12.69 21.28
C GLY A 202 12.17 -13.86 20.32
N GLY A 203 11.65 -15.02 20.73
CA GLY A 203 11.60 -16.18 19.85
C GLY A 203 10.48 -17.16 20.17
N ASN A 204 10.10 -17.91 19.15
CA ASN A 204 9.10 -18.97 19.18
C ASN A 204 9.63 -20.19 18.41
N LYS A 205 9.16 -21.39 18.73
CA LYS A 205 9.52 -22.61 18.00
C LYS A 205 8.96 -22.62 16.57
N THR A 206 7.80 -22.02 16.34
CA THR A 206 7.13 -22.04 15.03
C THR A 206 7.11 -20.67 14.35
N LYS A 207 7.00 -20.68 13.01
CA LYS A 207 6.87 -19.46 12.20
C LYS A 207 5.59 -18.73 12.56
N GLU A 208 4.51 -19.50 12.71
CA GLU A 208 3.17 -19.03 13.00
C GLU A 208 3.11 -18.39 14.39
N GLY A 209 3.75 -19.00 15.39
CA GLY A 209 3.85 -18.44 16.73
C GLY A 209 4.67 -17.15 16.77
N ALA A 210 5.79 -17.09 16.04
CA ALA A 210 6.58 -15.87 15.90
C ALA A 210 5.80 -14.75 15.20
N LEU A 211 5.04 -15.08 14.15
CA LEU A 211 4.19 -14.13 13.44
C LEU A 211 3.07 -13.60 14.33
N GLU A 212 2.46 -14.45 15.15
CA GLU A 212 1.45 -14.05 16.12
C GLU A 212 2.02 -13.10 17.18
N MET A 213 3.22 -13.40 17.70
CA MET A 213 3.92 -12.51 18.64
C MET A 213 4.16 -11.12 18.03
N ALA A 214 4.66 -11.06 16.80
CA ALA A 214 4.90 -9.80 16.08
C ALA A 214 3.59 -9.04 15.84
N THR A 215 2.54 -9.76 15.40
CA THR A 215 1.23 -9.18 15.08
C THR A 215 0.57 -8.58 16.32
N ARG A 216 0.58 -9.28 17.47
CA ARG A 216 0.02 -8.74 18.73
C ARG A 216 0.78 -7.52 19.21
N THR A 217 2.10 -7.51 19.01
CA THR A 217 2.93 -6.37 19.37
C THR A 217 2.59 -5.14 18.54
N ILE A 218 2.45 -5.28 17.22
CA ILE A 218 2.11 -4.16 16.33
C ILE A 218 0.68 -3.64 16.60
N LYS A 219 -0.28 -4.54 16.84
CA LYS A 219 -1.68 -4.18 17.13
C LYS A 219 -1.88 -3.54 18.50
N GLY A 220 -0.90 -3.63 19.41
CA GLY A 220 -1.03 -3.14 20.79
C GLY A 220 -2.00 -3.94 21.67
N ASN A 221 -2.45 -5.12 21.23
CA ASN A 221 -3.39 -5.96 21.96
C ASN A 221 -2.66 -6.93 22.91
N VAL A 222 -2.20 -6.45 24.06
CA VAL A 222 -1.63 -7.30 25.13
C VAL A 222 -2.02 -6.85 26.53
#